data_AF-A0A7C6Y5Z3-F1
#
_entry.id   AF-A0A7C6Y5Z3-F1
#
_cell.length_a   1.000
_cell.length_b   1.000
_cell.length_c   1.000
_cell.angle_alpha   90.00
_cell.angle_beta   90.00
_cell.angle_gamma   90.00
#
_symmetry.space_group_name_H-M   'P 1'
#
loop_
_entity.id
_entity.type
_entity.pdbx_description
1 polymer ?
#
loop_
_entity_poly.entity_id
_entity_poly.type
_entity_poly.pdbx_seq_one_letter_code
_entity_poly.pdbx_strand_id
1 'polypeptide(L)'
;MACLITRIPRIALNKEKNIGRVIYIVEGERTEFSILNRIFTKVFDYSFVEVRRSVNCKPYHRYESKTNKNSIVFVINSEYSCISSITTGKDYLDKIFEVLFYEYQLEPNKAAIYYLFDRDPSSNPSRIIEQLLLTLKNSRDNGEEMNGLLLLSYPKIEAFIISCFEKKCNSLKLPSCELKQYKNYKKYQNNLIFSKEIINACQEMYKVIKALIKHNFAPNDLDNFGKINTKIYNEQELYYSKNNVYRLLSLLTISMIDLQLIIIE
;
A
#
# COMPACT_ATOMS: atom_id res chain seq x y z
N MET A 1 27.28 -18.55 -21.38
CA MET A 1 26.19 -18.27 -20.42
C MET A 1 25.56 -16.94 -20.82
N ALA A 2 24.47 -16.96 -21.56
CA ALA A 2 23.81 -15.74 -22.02
C ALA A 2 23.19 -15.04 -20.81
N CYS A 3 23.71 -13.86 -20.47
CA CYS A 3 23.08 -12.96 -19.52
C CYS A 3 21.75 -12.54 -20.16
N LEU A 4 20.65 -13.17 -19.73
CA LEU A 4 19.31 -12.66 -20.02
C LEU A 4 19.23 -11.29 -19.36
N ILE A 5 19.55 -10.24 -20.11
CA ILE A 5 19.21 -8.86 -19.79
C ILE A 5 17.68 -8.81 -19.85
N THR A 6 17.05 -9.26 -18.78
CA THR A 6 15.61 -9.18 -18.64
C THR A 6 15.25 -7.71 -18.53
N ARG A 7 14.56 -7.23 -19.56
CA ARG A 7 14.07 -5.86 -19.70
C ARG A 7 13.19 -5.52 -18.49
N ILE A 8 13.41 -4.35 -17.89
CA ILE A 8 12.45 -3.78 -16.94
C ILE A 8 11.19 -3.47 -17.78
N PRO A 9 9.99 -3.87 -17.32
CA PRO A 9 8.78 -3.60 -18.08
C PRO A 9 8.58 -2.10 -18.22
N ARG A 10 7.89 -1.70 -19.29
CA ARG A 10 7.50 -0.32 -19.45
C ARG A 10 6.33 -0.05 -18.51
N ILE A 11 6.39 1.06 -17.80
CA ILE A 11 5.41 1.43 -16.79
C ILE A 11 4.77 2.75 -17.19
N ALA A 12 3.45 2.78 -17.25
CA ALA A 12 2.66 3.97 -17.58
C ALA A 12 1.54 4.17 -16.55
N LEU A 13 1.07 5.41 -16.41
CA LEU A 13 -0.09 5.71 -15.56
C LEU A 13 -1.35 5.90 -16.41
N ASN A 14 -2.45 5.30 -15.97
CA ASN A 14 -3.77 5.50 -16.54
C ASN A 14 -4.57 6.48 -15.66
N LYS A 15 -4.55 7.76 -16.02
CA LYS A 15 -5.22 8.81 -15.25
C LYS A 15 -6.74 8.89 -15.46
N GLU A 16 -7.22 8.32 -16.56
CA GLU A 16 -8.64 8.31 -16.92
C GLU A 16 -9.39 7.11 -16.32
N LYS A 17 -8.69 6.26 -15.56
CA LYS A 17 -9.29 5.03 -15.03
C LYS A 17 -10.34 5.35 -13.98
N ASN A 18 -11.57 4.93 -14.22
CA ASN A 18 -12.57 4.88 -13.16
C ASN A 18 -12.29 3.69 -12.23
N ILE A 19 -12.06 3.98 -10.95
CA ILE A 19 -11.74 2.98 -9.91
C ILE A 19 -12.94 2.66 -9.01
N GLY A 20 -14.08 3.34 -9.19
CA GLY A 20 -15.23 3.24 -8.31
C GLY A 20 -14.89 3.63 -6.87
N ARG A 21 -15.30 2.80 -5.91
CA ARG A 21 -15.06 3.02 -4.49
C ARG A 21 -13.89 2.17 -4.02
N VAL A 22 -12.92 2.80 -3.37
CA VAL A 22 -11.72 2.13 -2.85
C VAL A 22 -11.53 2.48 -1.39
N ILE A 23 -11.18 1.49 -0.58
CA ILE A 23 -10.95 1.63 0.86
C ILE A 23 -9.50 1.29 1.16
N TYR A 24 -8.80 2.21 1.82
CA TYR A 24 -7.50 1.95 2.46
C TYR A 24 -7.68 1.95 3.97
N ILE A 25 -7.32 0.85 4.61
CA ILE A 25 -7.20 0.74 6.06
C ILE A 25 -5.71 0.85 6.40
N VAL A 26 -5.35 1.85 7.20
CA VAL A 26 -3.94 2.23 7.45
C VAL A 26 -3.60 2.21 8.95
N GLU A 27 -2.34 1.98 9.29
CA GLU A 27 -1.89 1.94 10.69
C GLU A 27 -1.83 3.36 11.33
N GLY A 28 -1.14 4.28 10.65
CA GLY A 28 -0.82 5.60 11.15
C GLY A 28 -1.84 6.69 10.81
N GLU A 29 -1.76 7.80 11.55
CA GLU A 29 -2.67 8.94 11.39
C GLU A 29 -2.14 10.03 10.45
N ARG A 30 -0.87 10.05 10.07
CA ARG A 30 -0.30 11.23 9.36
C ARG A 30 0.33 10.89 8.02
N THR A 31 1.31 10.00 8.01
CA THR A 31 2.15 9.77 6.83
C THR A 31 1.36 9.13 5.70
N GLU A 32 0.61 8.07 6.01
CA GLU A 32 -0.19 7.28 5.07
C GLU A 32 -1.29 8.14 4.45
N PHE A 33 -2.06 8.86 5.26
CA PHE A 33 -3.06 9.82 4.78
C PHE A 33 -2.43 10.87 3.85
N SER A 34 -1.27 11.42 4.21
CA SER A 34 -0.60 12.43 3.38
C SER A 34 -0.15 11.86 2.03
N ILE A 35 0.40 10.64 2.02
CA ILE A 35 0.82 9.93 0.81
C ILE A 35 -0.38 9.62 -0.08
N LEU A 36 -1.41 8.98 0.47
CA LEU A 36 -2.61 8.57 -0.27
C LEU A 36 -3.37 9.80 -0.79
N ASN A 37 -3.55 10.84 0.02
CA ASN A 37 -4.16 12.09 -0.42
C ASN A 37 -3.36 12.70 -1.58
N ARG A 38 -2.02 12.70 -1.51
CA ARG A 38 -1.19 13.22 -2.60
C ARG A 38 -1.39 12.44 -3.89
N ILE A 39 -1.32 11.11 -3.82
CA ILE A 39 -1.46 10.23 -5.00
C ILE A 39 -2.84 10.44 -5.61
N PHE A 40 -3.89 10.20 -4.83
CA PHE A 40 -5.24 10.13 -5.38
C PHE A 40 -5.83 11.49 -5.72
N THR A 41 -5.55 12.55 -4.96
CA THR A 41 -6.11 13.89 -5.28
C THR A 41 -5.24 14.71 -6.24
N LYS A 42 -3.90 14.63 -6.14
CA LYS A 42 -3.00 15.51 -6.91
C LYS A 42 -2.43 14.86 -8.16
N VAL A 43 -2.32 13.53 -8.21
CA VAL A 43 -1.83 12.83 -9.41
C VAL A 43 -2.98 12.31 -10.26
N PHE A 44 -4.04 11.80 -9.64
CA PHE A 44 -5.17 11.14 -10.31
C PHE A 44 -6.49 11.93 -10.27
N ASP A 45 -6.61 13.01 -9.48
CA ASP A 45 -7.84 13.81 -9.35
C ASP A 45 -9.08 13.00 -8.94
N TYR A 46 -8.97 12.09 -7.96
CA TYR A 46 -10.10 11.36 -7.38
C TYR A 46 -10.59 12.01 -6.10
N SER A 47 -11.90 11.86 -5.82
CA SER A 47 -12.50 12.29 -4.57
C SER A 47 -11.88 11.52 -3.40
N PHE A 48 -11.73 12.18 -2.24
CA PHE A 48 -10.97 11.64 -1.12
C PHE A 48 -11.64 11.96 0.21
N VAL A 49 -11.93 10.90 0.97
CA VAL A 49 -12.59 10.95 2.28
C VAL A 49 -11.64 10.38 3.32
N GLU A 50 -11.39 11.13 4.38
CA GLU A 50 -10.60 10.66 5.53
C GLU A 50 -11.51 10.31 6.69
N VAL A 51 -11.31 9.15 7.29
CA VAL A 51 -11.91 8.79 8.57
C VAL A 51 -10.79 8.53 9.55
N ARG A 52 -10.72 9.36 10.59
CA ARG A 52 -9.64 9.32 11.59
C ARG A 52 -10.20 9.01 12.97
N ARG A 53 -9.59 8.06 13.69
CA ARG A 53 -9.94 7.75 15.09
C ARG A 53 -9.85 8.97 16.01
N SER A 54 -8.90 9.88 15.76
CA SER A 54 -8.67 11.08 16.57
C SER A 54 -9.77 12.15 16.46
N VAL A 55 -10.68 12.05 15.49
CA VAL A 55 -11.83 12.96 15.33
C VAL A 55 -13.16 12.23 15.48
N ASN A 56 -13.22 11.29 16.42
CA ASN A 56 -14.40 10.47 16.73
C ASN A 56 -14.96 9.74 15.50
N CYS A 57 -14.07 9.30 14.61
CA CYS A 57 -14.41 8.55 13.39
C CYS A 57 -15.41 9.24 12.47
N LYS A 58 -15.49 10.58 12.52
CA LYS A 58 -16.33 11.35 11.60
C LYS A 58 -15.66 11.43 10.23
N PRO A 59 -16.37 11.09 9.13
CA PRO A 59 -15.85 11.28 7.79
C PRO A 59 -15.56 12.75 7.53
N TYR A 60 -14.37 13.02 6.99
CA TYR A 60 -13.94 14.33 6.55
C TYR A 60 -13.67 14.29 5.05
N HIS A 61 -14.59 14.86 4.27
CA HIS A 61 -14.42 14.98 2.83
C HIS A 61 -13.33 16.02 2.54
N ARG A 62 -12.17 15.54 2.13
CA ARG A 62 -10.98 16.37 1.95
C ARG A 62 -10.90 16.99 0.56
N TYR A 63 -11.46 16.30 -0.43
CA TYR A 63 -11.38 16.72 -1.82
C TYR A 63 -12.49 16.07 -2.66
N GLU A 64 -13.17 16.87 -3.48
CA GLU A 64 -14.07 16.39 -4.52
C GLU A 64 -13.36 16.45 -5.88
N SER A 65 -13.39 15.34 -6.62
CA SER A 65 -12.89 15.29 -7.99
C SER A 65 -13.63 16.29 -8.89
N LYS A 66 -12.88 16.98 -9.74
CA LYS A 66 -13.45 17.88 -10.75
C LYS A 66 -13.90 17.14 -12.00
N THR A 67 -13.33 15.97 -12.25
CA THR A 67 -13.44 15.25 -13.53
C THR A 67 -14.12 13.89 -13.40
N ASN A 68 -13.92 13.19 -12.28
CA ASN A 68 -14.40 11.83 -12.04
C ASN A 68 -14.97 11.70 -10.62
N LYS A 69 -16.20 12.18 -10.44
CA LYS A 69 -16.92 12.16 -9.15
C LYS A 69 -17.23 10.76 -8.64
N ASN A 70 -17.24 9.76 -9.52
CA ASN A 70 -17.58 8.38 -9.18
C ASN A 70 -16.39 7.61 -8.59
N SER A 71 -15.17 8.11 -8.77
CA SER A 71 -13.97 7.54 -8.18
C SER A 71 -13.69 8.19 -6.82
N ILE A 72 -13.96 7.44 -5.75
CA ILE A 72 -13.86 7.90 -4.36
C ILE A 72 -12.94 6.97 -3.58
N VAL A 73 -11.90 7.55 -2.98
CA VAL A 73 -10.96 6.86 -2.11
C VAL A 73 -11.26 7.21 -0.66
N PHE A 74 -11.59 6.20 0.14
CA PHE A 74 -11.79 6.29 1.58
C PHE A 74 -10.50 5.83 2.26
N VAL A 75 -9.94 6.66 3.14
CA VAL A 75 -8.78 6.29 3.96
C VAL A 75 -9.20 6.31 5.41
N ILE A 76 -9.10 5.15 6.03
CA ILE A 76 -9.56 4.86 7.38
C ILE A 76 -8.34 4.39 8.15
N ASN A 77 -8.06 4.93 9.32
CA ASN A 77 -7.04 4.33 10.18
C ASN A 77 -7.63 3.19 11.00
N SER A 78 -6.82 2.20 11.34
CA SER A 78 -7.20 1.17 12.29
C SER A 78 -7.40 1.73 13.70
N GLU A 79 -8.19 1.02 14.50
CA GLU A 79 -8.51 1.38 15.89
C GLU A 79 -7.23 1.63 16.70
N TYR A 80 -6.28 0.69 16.61
CA TYR A 80 -4.97 0.79 17.22
C TYR A 80 -3.88 0.90 16.16
N SER A 81 -2.76 1.55 16.50
CA SER A 81 -1.58 1.68 15.61
C SER A 81 -0.72 0.41 15.67
N CYS A 82 -1.30 -0.71 15.28
CA CYS A 82 -0.63 -1.99 15.19
C CYS A 82 -1.41 -2.92 14.27
N ILE A 83 -0.71 -3.87 13.64
CA ILE A 83 -1.35 -4.76 12.66
C ILE A 83 -2.41 -5.68 13.27
N SER A 84 -2.29 -6.02 14.57
CA SER A 84 -3.30 -6.82 15.27
C SER A 84 -4.67 -6.14 15.31
N SER A 85 -4.72 -4.81 15.14
CA SER A 85 -5.98 -4.06 15.07
C SER A 85 -6.86 -4.48 13.88
N ILE A 86 -6.31 -5.13 12.85
CA ILE A 86 -7.09 -5.66 11.74
C ILE A 86 -8.02 -6.79 12.23
N THR A 87 -7.55 -7.63 13.15
CA THR A 87 -8.35 -8.74 13.68
C THR A 87 -9.15 -8.35 14.92
N THR A 88 -8.60 -7.50 15.79
CA THR A 88 -9.26 -7.10 17.04
C THR A 88 -10.21 -5.93 16.88
N GLY A 89 -10.03 -5.08 15.86
CA GLY A 89 -10.81 -3.86 15.64
C GLY A 89 -11.97 -4.01 14.65
N LYS A 90 -12.60 -5.19 14.58
CA LYS A 90 -13.72 -5.43 13.65
C LYS A 90 -14.91 -4.53 13.97
N ASP A 91 -15.36 -4.51 15.22
CA ASP A 91 -16.47 -3.66 15.68
C ASP A 91 -16.23 -2.17 15.40
N TYR A 92 -14.97 -1.74 15.46
CA TYR A 92 -14.56 -0.38 15.13
C TYR A 92 -14.76 -0.08 13.63
N LEU A 93 -14.31 -0.98 12.76
CA LEU A 93 -14.49 -0.83 11.31
C LEU A 93 -15.96 -0.93 10.92
N ASP A 94 -16.73 -1.83 11.54
CA ASP A 94 -18.16 -1.99 11.26
C ASP A 94 -18.94 -0.71 11.54
N LYS A 95 -18.67 -0.04 12.67
CA LYS A 95 -19.25 1.28 12.98
C LYS A 95 -18.90 2.34 11.94
N ILE A 96 -17.67 2.33 11.45
CA ILE A 96 -17.25 3.27 10.40
C ILE A 96 -17.95 2.97 9.08
N PHE A 97 -18.05 1.69 8.71
CA PHE A 97 -18.73 1.29 7.49
C PHE A 97 -20.22 1.60 7.54
N GLU A 98 -20.87 1.50 8.70
CA GLU A 98 -22.24 1.95 8.90
C GLU A 98 -22.38 3.45 8.60
N VAL A 99 -21.51 4.29 9.18
CA VAL A 99 -21.51 5.74 8.91
C VAL A 99 -21.26 6.04 7.43
N LEU A 100 -20.27 5.37 6.82
CA LEU A 100 -19.94 5.57 5.41
C LEU A 100 -21.03 5.05 4.46
N PHE A 101 -21.78 4.03 4.86
CA PHE A 101 -22.94 3.56 4.12
C PHE A 101 -24.04 4.63 4.12
N TYR A 102 -24.40 5.18 5.28
CA TYR A 102 -25.44 6.20 5.35
C TYR A 102 -25.05 7.50 4.63
N GLU A 103 -23.82 7.99 4.84
CA GLU A 103 -23.39 9.28 4.28
C GLU A 103 -22.97 9.20 2.80
N TYR A 104 -22.36 8.10 2.38
CA TYR A 104 -21.77 7.98 1.05
C TYR A 104 -22.33 6.84 0.22
N GLN A 105 -23.22 5.98 0.76
CA GLN A 105 -23.66 4.73 0.10
C GLN A 105 -22.50 3.77 -0.18
N LEU A 106 -21.49 3.76 0.70
CA LEU A 106 -20.35 2.86 0.59
C LEU A 106 -20.76 1.46 1.05
N GLU A 107 -20.77 0.51 0.12
CA GLU A 107 -20.92 -0.91 0.40
C GLU A 107 -19.53 -1.58 0.37
N PRO A 108 -18.96 -1.99 1.53
CA PRO A 108 -17.58 -2.50 1.58
C PRO A 108 -17.35 -3.74 0.70
N ASN A 109 -18.35 -4.61 0.55
CA ASN A 109 -18.29 -5.81 -0.29
C ASN A 109 -18.20 -5.51 -1.80
N LYS A 110 -18.51 -4.28 -2.24
CA LYS A 110 -18.39 -3.83 -3.64
C LYS A 110 -17.15 -2.97 -3.88
N ALA A 111 -16.39 -2.66 -2.83
CA ALA A 111 -15.20 -1.83 -2.91
C ALA A 111 -13.93 -2.70 -2.98
N ALA A 112 -12.88 -2.18 -3.61
CA ALA A 112 -11.54 -2.74 -3.41
C ALA A 112 -11.00 -2.29 -2.05
N ILE A 113 -10.55 -3.23 -1.22
CA ILE A 113 -10.03 -2.97 0.13
C ILE A 113 -8.54 -3.29 0.18
N TYR A 114 -7.75 -2.36 0.71
CA TYR A 114 -6.32 -2.54 0.93
C TYR A 114 -5.96 -2.24 2.39
N TYR A 115 -5.21 -3.14 3.02
CA TYR A 115 -4.65 -2.93 4.34
C TYR A 115 -3.19 -2.52 4.18
N LEU A 116 -2.86 -1.25 4.44
CA LEU A 116 -1.51 -0.71 4.29
C LEU A 116 -0.85 -0.52 5.65
N PHE A 117 0.11 -1.39 5.97
CA PHE A 117 0.74 -1.45 7.28
C PHE A 117 2.27 -1.51 7.18
N ASP A 118 2.93 -1.08 8.24
CA ASP A 118 4.37 -1.18 8.36
C ASP A 118 4.78 -2.60 8.74
N ARG A 119 5.91 -3.09 8.24
CA ARG A 119 6.55 -4.29 8.79
C ARG A 119 7.52 -3.87 9.89
N ASP A 120 6.98 -3.35 10.99
CA ASP A 120 7.76 -3.09 12.20
C ASP A 120 7.91 -4.39 13.01
N PRO A 121 9.14 -4.95 13.15
CA PRO A 121 9.36 -6.21 13.85
C PRO A 121 9.13 -6.11 15.35
N SER A 122 9.11 -4.90 15.92
CA SER A 122 8.94 -4.68 17.35
C SER A 122 7.46 -4.72 17.79
N SER A 123 6.54 -4.27 16.93
CA SER A 123 5.12 -4.14 17.26
C SER A 123 4.21 -5.09 16.49
N ASN A 124 4.68 -5.67 15.38
CA ASN A 124 3.86 -6.52 14.51
C ASN A 124 4.35 -7.99 14.58
N PRO A 125 3.65 -8.87 15.32
CA PRO A 125 4.06 -10.26 15.50
C PRO A 125 3.95 -11.08 14.21
N SER A 126 4.97 -11.90 13.92
CA SER A 126 5.04 -12.73 12.73
C SER A 126 3.82 -13.64 12.54
N ARG A 127 3.34 -14.27 13.63
CA ARG A 127 2.14 -15.12 13.61
C ARG A 127 0.90 -14.40 13.07
N ILE A 128 0.70 -13.14 13.47
CA ILE A 128 -0.46 -12.34 13.03
C ILE A 128 -0.31 -11.99 11.55
N ILE A 129 0.89 -11.59 11.14
CA ILE A 129 1.17 -11.29 9.72
C ILE A 129 0.95 -12.51 8.85
N GLU A 130 1.48 -13.67 9.23
CA GLU A 130 1.32 -14.93 8.49
C GLU A 130 -0.15 -15.32 8.34
N GLN A 131 -0.95 -15.18 9.42
CA GLN A 131 -2.39 -15.40 9.36
C GLN A 131 -3.07 -14.43 8.38
N LEU A 132 -2.76 -13.14 8.46
CA LEU A 132 -3.36 -12.13 7.58
C LEU A 132 -2.95 -12.31 6.12
N LEU A 133 -1.73 -12.78 5.83
CA LEU A 133 -1.29 -13.07 4.46
C LEU A 133 -2.06 -14.25 3.84
N LEU A 134 -2.59 -15.16 4.66
CA LEU A 134 -3.42 -16.28 4.19
C LEU A 134 -4.87 -15.85 3.90
N THR A 135 -5.39 -14.86 4.63
CA THR A 135 -6.79 -14.41 4.51
C THR A 135 -6.96 -13.21 3.59
N LEU A 136 -6.05 -12.24 3.63
CA LEU A 136 -6.10 -10.97 2.89
C LEU A 136 -5.27 -11.01 1.59
N LYS A 137 -5.70 -11.86 0.65
CA LYS A 137 -4.94 -12.28 -0.54
C LYS A 137 -5.40 -11.62 -1.85
N ASN A 138 -6.58 -11.02 -1.87
CA ASN A 138 -7.17 -10.28 -2.99
C ASN A 138 -8.00 -9.08 -2.47
N SER A 139 -7.98 -7.96 -3.19
CA SER A 139 -8.61 -6.72 -2.73
C SER A 139 -10.14 -6.74 -2.76
N ARG A 140 -10.76 -7.68 -3.51
CA ARG A 140 -12.20 -7.71 -3.76
C ARG A 140 -12.87 -8.99 -3.28
N ASP A 141 -12.23 -10.15 -3.48
CA ASP A 141 -12.85 -11.44 -3.17
C ASP A 141 -11.83 -12.43 -2.58
N ASN A 142 -12.02 -12.76 -1.30
CA ASN A 142 -11.26 -13.78 -0.59
C ASN A 142 -12.12 -15.03 -0.24
N GLY A 143 -13.32 -15.17 -0.80
CA GLY A 143 -14.28 -16.23 -0.47
C GLY A 143 -15.07 -15.93 0.82
N GLU A 144 -15.16 -16.91 1.73
CA GLU A 144 -15.84 -16.74 3.03
C GLU A 144 -15.02 -15.91 4.05
N GLU A 145 -13.76 -15.64 3.72
CA GLU A 145 -12.85 -14.86 4.55
C GLU A 145 -13.09 -13.35 4.41
N MET A 146 -12.45 -12.55 5.26
CA MET A 146 -12.48 -11.09 5.17
C MET A 146 -11.93 -10.60 3.81
N ASN A 147 -12.69 -9.76 3.10
CA ASN A 147 -12.22 -9.15 1.86
C ASN A 147 -11.11 -8.14 2.11
N GLY A 148 -10.17 -8.07 1.16
CA GLY A 148 -9.10 -7.10 1.11
C GLY A 148 -7.71 -7.69 0.94
N LEU A 149 -6.77 -6.84 0.56
CA LEU A 149 -5.40 -7.21 0.26
C LEU A 149 -4.42 -6.58 1.26
N LEU A 150 -3.62 -7.40 1.94
CA LEU A 150 -2.58 -6.90 2.84
C LEU A 150 -1.36 -6.40 2.05
N LEU A 151 -0.96 -5.15 2.28
CA LEU A 151 0.20 -4.51 1.67
C LEU A 151 1.14 -4.03 2.75
N LEU A 152 2.29 -4.69 2.87
CA LEU A 152 3.33 -4.33 3.82
C LEU A 152 4.33 -3.35 3.22
N SER A 153 4.80 -2.41 4.04
CA SER A 153 5.96 -1.58 3.76
C SER A 153 7.12 -2.00 4.65
N TYR A 154 8.27 -2.27 4.04
CA TYR A 154 9.47 -2.79 4.68
C TYR A 154 10.56 -1.73 4.75
N PRO A 155 10.96 -1.30 5.95
CA PRO A 155 10.32 -1.56 7.24
C PRO A 155 9.04 -0.72 7.49
N LYS A 156 8.90 0.42 6.81
CA LYS A 156 7.83 1.41 7.06
C LYS A 156 7.38 2.09 5.77
N ILE A 157 6.24 2.77 5.79
CA ILE A 157 5.67 3.44 4.61
C ILE A 157 6.60 4.51 4.01
N GLU A 158 7.52 5.08 4.78
CA GLU A 158 8.62 5.91 4.23
C GLU A 158 9.41 5.22 3.11
N ALA A 159 9.44 3.88 3.06
CA ALA A 159 10.02 3.12 1.97
C ALA A 159 9.40 3.48 0.61
N PHE A 160 8.09 3.76 0.55
CA PHE A 160 7.43 4.23 -0.66
C PHE A 160 7.93 5.62 -1.07
N ILE A 161 8.07 6.54 -0.12
CA ILE A 161 8.56 7.89 -0.42
C ILE A 161 10.01 7.81 -0.90
N ILE A 162 10.85 7.00 -0.28
CA ILE A 162 12.23 6.83 -0.71
C ILE A 162 12.27 6.21 -2.11
N SER A 163 11.46 5.19 -2.41
CA SER A 163 11.42 4.57 -3.74
C SER A 163 10.85 5.48 -4.83
N CYS A 164 10.12 6.54 -4.48
CA CYS A 164 9.71 7.57 -5.44
C CYS A 164 10.90 8.34 -6.05
N PHE A 165 12.02 8.47 -5.32
CA PHE A 165 13.14 9.33 -5.72
C PHE A 165 14.46 8.56 -5.90
N GLU A 166 14.70 7.53 -5.09
CA GLU A 166 15.91 6.74 -5.16
C GLU A 166 15.87 5.70 -6.28
N LYS A 167 17.05 5.31 -6.74
CA LYS A 167 17.24 4.15 -7.62
C LYS A 167 18.06 3.10 -6.87
N LYS A 168 17.87 1.82 -7.22
CA LYS A 168 18.56 0.69 -6.59
C LYS A 168 18.21 0.56 -5.09
N CYS A 169 16.92 0.65 -4.76
CA CYS A 169 16.42 0.53 -3.39
C CYS A 169 16.86 -0.77 -2.70
N ASN A 170 17.04 -1.85 -3.46
CA ASN A 170 17.55 -3.13 -2.96
C ASN A 170 18.97 -3.06 -2.34
N SER A 171 19.74 -2.02 -2.66
CA SER A 171 21.11 -1.82 -2.19
C SER A 171 21.19 -0.91 -0.97
N LEU A 172 20.10 -0.20 -0.64
CA LEU A 172 20.03 0.67 0.52
C LEU A 172 19.84 -0.18 1.78
N LYS A 173 20.78 -0.07 2.72
CA LYS A 173 20.70 -0.67 4.04
C LYS A 173 20.39 0.42 5.05
N LEU A 174 19.10 0.62 5.32
CA LEU A 174 18.62 1.66 6.24
C LEU A 174 17.83 0.99 7.38
N PRO A 175 18.26 1.13 8.64
CA PRO A 175 17.46 0.74 9.80
C PRO A 175 16.12 1.48 9.85
N SER A 176 15.10 0.84 10.41
CA SER A 176 13.74 1.39 10.53
C SER A 176 13.69 2.79 11.15
N CYS A 177 14.49 3.03 12.19
CA CYS A 177 14.56 4.32 12.89
C CYS A 177 15.17 5.46 12.05
N GLU A 178 15.96 5.14 11.02
CA GLU A 178 16.68 6.12 10.22
C GLU A 178 15.91 6.57 8.98
N LEU A 179 14.86 5.85 8.54
CA LEU A 179 14.14 6.15 7.30
C LEU A 179 13.61 7.59 7.26
N LYS A 180 13.05 8.07 8.37
CA LYS A 180 12.53 9.44 8.48
C LYS A 180 13.64 10.48 8.39
N GLN A 181 14.78 10.22 9.03
CA GLN A 181 15.95 11.12 8.99
C GLN A 181 16.55 11.14 7.58
N TYR A 182 16.71 9.98 6.96
CA TYR A 182 17.20 9.83 5.59
C TYR A 182 16.33 10.60 4.59
N LYS A 183 15.00 10.40 4.66
CA LYS A 183 14.02 11.13 3.85
C LYS A 183 14.17 12.65 4.01
N ASN A 184 14.28 13.13 5.24
CA ASN A 184 14.40 14.55 5.54
C ASN A 184 15.73 15.13 5.03
N TYR A 185 16.85 14.44 5.26
CA TYR A 185 18.18 14.82 4.78
C TYR A 185 18.21 14.94 3.25
N LYS A 186 17.61 13.97 2.55
CA LYS A 186 17.47 13.96 1.09
C LYS A 186 16.43 14.94 0.55
N LYS A 187 15.64 15.57 1.43
CA LYS A 187 14.52 16.46 1.09
C LYS A 187 13.46 15.77 0.22
N TYR A 188 13.25 14.47 0.44
CA TYR A 188 12.18 13.72 -0.21
C TYR A 188 10.85 14.04 0.48
N GLN A 189 10.02 14.84 -0.19
CA GLN A 189 8.77 15.35 0.37
C GLN A 189 7.56 14.82 -0.41
N ASN A 190 6.46 14.57 0.30
CA ASN A 190 5.24 14.02 -0.29
C ASN A 190 4.67 14.93 -1.40
N ASN A 191 4.71 16.25 -1.22
CA ASN A 191 4.26 17.23 -2.22
C ASN A 191 5.05 17.20 -3.54
N LEU A 192 6.21 16.53 -3.58
CA LEU A 192 7.02 16.35 -4.79
C LEU A 192 6.72 15.04 -5.54
N ILE A 193 5.81 14.21 -5.04
CA ILE A 193 5.42 12.95 -5.71
C ILE A 193 4.45 13.29 -6.84
N PHE A 194 4.88 13.14 -8.09
CA PHE A 194 4.04 13.22 -9.29
C PHE A 194 4.10 11.90 -10.06
N SER A 195 3.61 11.90 -11.30
CA SER A 195 3.53 10.70 -12.14
C SER A 195 4.88 10.00 -12.33
N LYS A 196 5.96 10.76 -12.53
CA LYS A 196 7.31 10.22 -12.72
C LYS A 196 7.80 9.49 -11.48
N GLU A 197 7.54 10.04 -10.30
CA GLU A 197 7.96 9.48 -9.02
C GLU A 197 7.20 8.19 -8.69
N ILE A 198 5.89 8.14 -8.97
CA ILE A 198 5.11 6.89 -8.85
C ILE A 198 5.63 5.80 -9.80
N ILE A 199 5.96 6.17 -11.05
CA ILE A 199 6.57 5.25 -12.01
C ILE A 199 7.91 4.72 -11.47
N ASN A 200 8.76 5.58 -10.91
CA ASN A 200 10.03 5.17 -10.32
C ASN A 200 9.82 4.21 -9.14
N ALA A 201 8.88 4.51 -8.23
CA ALA A 201 8.54 3.63 -7.12
C ALA A 201 8.09 2.25 -7.60
N CYS A 202 7.29 2.18 -8.66
CA CYS A 202 6.84 0.91 -9.25
C CYS A 202 8.00 0.14 -9.91
N GLN A 203 8.91 0.83 -10.60
CA GLN A 203 10.11 0.19 -11.18
C GLN A 203 11.03 -0.38 -10.09
N GLU A 204 11.22 0.36 -8.99
CA GLU A 204 12.02 -0.11 -7.86
C GLU A 204 11.35 -1.28 -7.14
N MET A 205 10.03 -1.23 -6.92
CA MET A 205 9.26 -2.36 -6.38
C MET A 205 9.47 -3.62 -7.25
N TYR A 206 9.30 -3.51 -8.58
CA TYR A 206 9.50 -4.63 -9.50
C TYR A 206 10.90 -5.23 -9.40
N LYS A 207 11.95 -4.39 -9.40
CA LYS A 207 13.35 -4.83 -9.26
C LYS A 207 13.59 -5.55 -7.93
N VAL A 208 13.03 -5.02 -6.83
CA VAL A 208 13.21 -5.58 -5.50
C VAL A 208 12.51 -6.94 -5.38
N ILE A 209 11.25 -7.06 -5.83
CA ILE A 209 10.50 -8.33 -5.85
C ILE A 209 11.27 -9.38 -6.65
N LYS A 210 11.70 -9.02 -7.86
CA LYS A 210 12.50 -9.92 -8.71
C LYS A 210 13.81 -10.35 -8.04
N ALA A 211 14.51 -9.43 -7.39
CA ALA A 211 15.76 -9.74 -6.72
C ALA A 211 15.58 -10.63 -5.49
N LEU A 212 14.49 -10.42 -4.73
CA LEU A 212 14.12 -11.15 -3.51
C LEU A 212 13.67 -12.57 -3.84
N ILE A 213 12.58 -12.72 -4.59
CA ILE A 213 11.89 -14.01 -4.75
C ILE A 213 12.09 -14.66 -6.13
N LYS A 214 12.98 -14.10 -6.97
CA LYS A 214 13.27 -14.56 -8.35
C LYS A 214 12.03 -14.66 -9.25
N HIS A 215 11.05 -13.79 -8.99
CA HIS A 215 9.78 -13.75 -9.71
C HIS A 215 9.68 -12.50 -10.60
N ASN A 216 9.22 -12.65 -11.84
CA ASN A 216 8.84 -11.52 -12.69
C ASN A 216 7.37 -11.21 -12.42
N PHE A 217 7.11 -10.19 -11.60
CA PHE A 217 5.75 -9.80 -11.25
C PHE A 217 4.93 -9.42 -12.50
N ALA A 218 3.70 -9.91 -12.59
CA ALA A 218 2.75 -9.60 -13.65
C ALA A 218 1.37 -9.30 -13.05
N PRO A 219 0.50 -8.51 -13.73
CA PRO A 219 -0.83 -8.18 -13.19
C PRO A 219 -1.68 -9.38 -12.79
N ASN A 220 -1.61 -10.51 -13.51
CA ASN A 220 -2.36 -11.73 -13.18
C ASN A 220 -1.93 -12.38 -11.85
N ASP A 221 -0.78 -11.99 -11.30
CA ASP A 221 -0.37 -12.41 -9.95
C ASP A 221 -1.35 -11.91 -8.87
N LEU A 222 -2.15 -10.88 -9.17
CA LEU A 222 -3.10 -10.26 -8.25
C LEU A 222 -4.36 -11.09 -8.00
N ASP A 223 -4.67 -12.03 -8.89
CA ASP A 223 -5.80 -12.96 -8.70
C ASP A 223 -5.62 -13.79 -7.42
N ASN A 224 -4.37 -14.06 -7.02
CA ASN A 224 -4.03 -14.68 -5.75
C ASN A 224 -2.67 -14.17 -5.25
N PHE A 225 -2.62 -12.88 -4.92
CA PHE A 225 -1.37 -12.24 -4.51
C PHE A 225 -0.82 -12.80 -3.19
N GLY A 226 -1.66 -13.40 -2.34
CA GLY A 226 -1.27 -14.01 -1.07
C GLY A 226 -0.03 -14.90 -1.18
N LYS A 227 0.04 -15.76 -2.21
CA LYS A 227 1.22 -16.64 -2.43
C LYS A 227 2.52 -15.87 -2.65
N ILE A 228 2.48 -14.79 -3.44
CA ILE A 228 3.64 -13.95 -3.71
C ILE A 228 3.98 -13.10 -2.49
N ASN A 229 2.97 -12.57 -1.82
CA ASN A 229 3.11 -11.76 -0.63
C ASN A 229 3.77 -12.55 0.52
N THR A 230 3.36 -13.80 0.74
CA THR A 230 4.00 -14.72 1.70
C THR A 230 5.46 -14.99 1.34
N LYS A 231 5.79 -15.20 0.05
CA LYS A 231 7.19 -15.37 -0.36
C LYS A 231 8.03 -14.11 -0.11
N ILE A 232 7.49 -12.93 -0.42
CA ILE A 232 8.16 -11.64 -0.16
C ILE A 232 8.41 -11.50 1.34
N TYR A 233 7.41 -11.75 2.17
CA TYR A 233 7.52 -11.69 3.62
C TYR A 233 8.60 -12.63 4.15
N ASN A 234 8.57 -13.91 3.77
CA ASN A 234 9.56 -14.90 4.23
C ASN A 234 11.00 -14.52 3.87
N GLU A 235 11.24 -14.07 2.63
CA GLU A 235 12.57 -13.61 2.21
C GLU A 235 13.01 -12.33 2.94
N GLN A 236 12.07 -11.44 3.26
CA GLN A 236 12.35 -10.24 4.05
C GLN A 236 12.71 -10.58 5.50
N GLU A 237 11.98 -11.49 6.16
CA GLU A 237 12.31 -11.97 7.51
C GLU A 237 13.67 -12.71 7.54
N LEU A 238 13.94 -13.54 6.52
CA LEU A 238 15.22 -14.22 6.38
C LEU A 238 16.37 -13.22 6.19
N TYR A 239 16.15 -12.16 5.41
CA TYR A 239 17.16 -11.11 5.24
C TYR A 239 17.35 -10.29 6.52
N TYR A 240 16.27 -9.94 7.21
CA TYR A 240 16.30 -9.19 8.47
C TYR A 240 17.03 -9.96 9.57
N SER A 241 16.73 -11.25 9.78
CA SER A 241 17.42 -12.08 10.79
C SER A 241 18.94 -12.14 10.61
N LYS A 242 19.43 -11.99 9.37
CA LYS A 242 20.87 -12.00 9.05
C LYS A 242 21.53 -10.62 9.09
N ASN A 243 20.78 -9.55 8.81
CA ASN A 243 21.34 -8.22 8.56
C ASN A 243 20.84 -7.13 9.53
N ASN A 244 19.86 -7.46 10.38
CA ASN A 244 19.14 -6.54 11.27
C ASN A 244 18.50 -5.33 10.55
N VAL A 245 18.27 -5.45 9.24
CA VAL A 245 17.58 -4.46 8.40
C VAL A 245 16.78 -5.19 7.33
N TYR A 246 15.64 -4.64 6.93
CA TYR A 246 14.89 -5.13 5.78
C TYR A 246 15.44 -4.57 4.47
N ARG A 247 15.15 -5.24 3.35
CA ARG A 247 15.32 -4.59 2.04
C ARG A 247 14.20 -3.57 1.85
N LEU A 248 14.57 -2.35 1.46
CA LEU A 248 13.62 -1.28 1.25
C LEU A 248 12.61 -1.67 0.15
N LEU A 249 11.34 -1.82 0.54
CA LEU A 249 10.24 -2.20 -0.35
C LEU A 249 8.95 -1.65 0.21
N SER A 250 8.10 -1.04 -0.61
CA SER A 250 6.70 -0.81 -0.26
C SER A 250 5.82 -1.47 -1.30
N LEU A 251 4.80 -2.21 -0.82
CA LEU A 251 3.82 -2.84 -1.68
C LEU A 251 2.67 -1.89 -2.05
N LEU A 252 2.71 -0.60 -1.69
CA LEU A 252 1.64 0.34 -2.03
C LEU A 252 1.34 0.40 -3.53
N THR A 253 2.37 0.34 -4.39
CA THR A 253 2.19 0.35 -5.86
C THR A 253 1.44 -0.89 -6.39
N ILE A 254 1.40 -2.00 -5.64
CA ILE A 254 0.57 -3.17 -5.98
C ILE A 254 -0.91 -2.77 -6.04
N SER A 255 -1.40 -1.96 -5.10
CA SER A 255 -2.79 -1.47 -5.16
C SER A 255 -3.06 -0.65 -6.41
N MET A 256 -2.11 0.15 -6.87
CA MET A 256 -2.29 0.97 -8.07
C MET A 256 -2.30 0.12 -9.35
N ILE A 257 -1.55 -0.99 -9.37
CA ILE A 257 -1.59 -1.96 -10.47
C ILE A 257 -2.93 -2.70 -10.46
N ASP A 258 -3.40 -3.13 -9.30
CA ASP A 258 -4.70 -3.80 -9.12
C ASP A 258 -5.89 -2.90 -9.50
N LEU A 259 -5.81 -1.60 -9.21
CA LEU A 259 -6.78 -0.61 -9.67
C LEU A 259 -6.64 -0.24 -11.15
N GLN A 260 -5.64 -0.80 -11.85
CA GLN A 260 -5.28 -0.47 -13.24
C GLN A 260 -4.89 1.01 -13.45
N LEU A 261 -4.45 1.67 -12.38
CA LEU A 261 -3.87 3.02 -12.43
C LEU A 261 -2.43 3.00 -12.92
N ILE A 262 -1.73 1.89 -12.70
CA ILE A 262 -0.42 1.59 -13.28
C ILE A 262 -0.59 0.46 -14.29
N ILE A 263 -0.14 0.69 -15.52
CA ILE A 263 -0.09 -0.31 -16.58
C ILE A 263 1.37 -0.78 -16.71
N ILE A 264 1.55 -2.10 -16.76
CA ILE A 264 2.83 -2.78 -16.97
C ILE A 264 2.79 -3.40 -18.37
N GLU A 265 3.66 -2.93 -19.27
CA GLU A 265 3.83 -3.39 -20.66
C GLU A 265 5.16 -4.14 -20.85
#